data_AF-A0A5P1RAY2-F1
#
_entry.id   AF-A0A5P1RAY2-F1
#
_cell.length_a   1.000
_cell.length_b   1.000
_cell.length_c   1.000
_cell.angle_alpha   90.00
_cell.angle_beta   90.00
_cell.angle_gamma   90.00
#
_symmetry.space_group_name_H-M   'P 1'
#
loop_
_entity.id
_entity.type
_entity.pdbx_description
1 polymer ?
#
loop_
_entity_poly.entity_id
_entity_poly.type
_entity_poly.pdbx_seq_one_letter_code
_entity_poly.pdbx_strand_id
1 'polypeptide(L)'
;MYEDMMKDMQDKMKPVTDMAEVNKSTAEKLIALQSEYLTDLFNSGLAQMKALTEVKEPKAAMELQIKYFKDLEAKLTNVAEKEIATLTAAKEQLTEIVEKSVSELAEAPALTEMTKFMQSTQEKIEEATKAFTPEAAKPAAKPARKTTAA
;
A
#
# COMPACT_ATOMS: atom_id res chain seq x y z
N MET A 1 -29.09 -18.76 -7.61
CA MET A 1 -28.25 -19.75 -6.90
C MET A 1 -26.86 -19.87 -7.55
N TYR A 2 -26.71 -20.47 -8.73
CA TYR A 2 -25.37 -20.60 -9.37
C TYR A 2 -24.88 -19.27 -9.98
N GLU A 3 -25.77 -18.51 -10.63
CA GLU A 3 -25.46 -17.16 -11.12
C GLU A 3 -25.12 -16.18 -9.99
N ASP A 4 -25.88 -16.20 -8.89
CA ASP A 4 -25.58 -15.37 -7.70
C ASP A 4 -24.23 -15.74 -7.07
N MET A 5 -23.91 -17.04 -6.99
CA MET A 5 -22.62 -17.50 -6.47
C MET A 5 -21.43 -17.11 -7.36
N MET A 6 -21.60 -17.15 -8.68
CA MET A 6 -20.59 -16.68 -9.64
C MET A 6 -20.38 -15.17 -9.52
N LYS A 7 -21.47 -14.41 -9.33
CA LYS A 7 -21.44 -12.95 -9.18
C LYS A 7 -20.78 -12.52 -7.87
N ASP A 8 -21.13 -13.16 -6.75
CA ASP A 8 -20.47 -12.95 -5.45
C ASP A 8 -18.98 -13.28 -5.50
N MET A 9 -18.59 -14.34 -6.21
CA MET A 9 -17.18 -14.69 -6.39
C MET A 9 -16.43 -13.66 -7.23
N GLN A 10 -17.07 -13.14 -8.28
CA GLN A 10 -16.51 -12.11 -9.14
C GLN A 10 -16.32 -10.78 -8.38
N ASP A 11 -17.31 -10.36 -7.61
CA ASP A 11 -17.25 -9.13 -6.81
C ASP A 11 -16.16 -9.23 -5.73
N LYS A 12 -15.96 -10.40 -5.11
CA LYS A 12 -14.89 -10.63 -4.13
C LYS A 12 -13.48 -10.66 -4.73
N MET A 13 -13.34 -10.99 -6.01
CA MET A 13 -12.05 -11.01 -6.71
C MET A 13 -11.68 -9.65 -7.31
N LYS A 14 -12.65 -8.74 -7.43
CA LYS A 14 -12.48 -7.43 -8.04
C LYS A 14 -11.41 -6.58 -7.36
N PRO A 15 -11.32 -6.48 -6.01
CA PRO A 15 -10.24 -5.71 -5.37
C PRO A 15 -8.84 -6.20 -5.73
N VAL A 16 -8.65 -7.52 -5.82
CA VAL A 16 -7.35 -8.11 -6.21
C VAL A 16 -7.01 -7.79 -7.66
N THR A 17 -8.02 -7.84 -8.54
CA THR A 17 -7.88 -7.50 -9.96
C THR A 17 -7.53 -6.01 -10.13
N ASP A 18 -8.26 -5.13 -9.44
CA ASP A 18 -8.04 -3.68 -9.48
C ASP A 18 -6.63 -3.32 -8.95
N MET A 19 -6.17 -3.95 -7.86
CA MET A 19 -4.80 -3.77 -7.37
C MET A 19 -3.73 -4.22 -8.38
N ALA A 20 -3.96 -5.35 -9.07
CA ALA A 20 -3.05 -5.84 -10.10
C ALA A 20 -3.00 -4.89 -11.30
N GLU A 21 -4.13 -4.32 -11.71
CA GLU A 21 -4.21 -3.31 -12.76
C GLU A 21 -3.49 -2.01 -12.37
N VAL A 22 -3.65 -1.53 -11.14
CA VAL A 22 -2.92 -0.35 -10.63
C VAL A 22 -1.41 -0.60 -10.69
N ASN A 23 -0.94 -1.76 -10.23
CA ASN A 23 0.48 -2.11 -10.28
C ASN A 23 1.00 -2.22 -11.72
N LYS A 24 0.23 -2.84 -12.62
CA LYS A 24 0.59 -2.96 -14.04
C LYS A 24 0.72 -1.58 -14.69
N SER A 25 -0.30 -0.73 -14.53
CA SER A 25 -0.32 0.64 -15.07
C SER A 25 0.84 1.48 -14.52
N THR A 26 1.14 1.34 -13.23
CA THR A 26 2.28 2.00 -12.58
C THR A 26 3.61 1.54 -13.18
N ALA A 27 3.79 0.23 -13.34
CA ALA A 27 5.01 -0.32 -13.95
C ALA A 27 5.19 0.14 -15.41
N GLU A 28 4.12 0.13 -16.21
CA GLU A 28 4.15 0.63 -17.60
C GLU A 28 4.57 2.09 -17.66
N LYS A 29 4.03 2.94 -16.77
CA LYS A 29 4.42 4.36 -16.68
C LYS A 29 5.88 4.55 -16.26
N LEU A 30 6.36 3.81 -15.25
CA LEU A 30 7.75 3.89 -14.81
C LEU A 30 8.72 3.44 -15.92
N ILE A 31 8.40 2.35 -16.63
CA ILE A 31 9.20 1.88 -17.76
C ILE A 31 9.21 2.93 -18.88
N ALA A 32 8.08 3.57 -19.17
CA ALA A 32 7.99 4.63 -20.16
C ALA A 32 8.88 5.83 -19.79
N LEU A 33 8.81 6.31 -18.53
CA LEU A 33 9.63 7.41 -18.03
C LEU A 33 11.13 7.10 -18.13
N GLN A 34 11.55 5.89 -17.74
CA GLN A 34 12.96 5.47 -17.84
C GLN A 34 13.42 5.32 -19.29
N SER A 35 12.56 4.79 -20.17
CA SER A 35 12.86 4.65 -21.60
C SER A 35 13.01 6.01 -22.28
N GLU A 36 12.13 6.97 -21.93
CA GLU A 36 12.20 8.35 -22.38
C GLU A 36 13.52 8.99 -21.92
N TYR A 37 13.85 8.89 -20.63
CA TYR A 37 15.09 9.40 -20.06
C TYR A 37 16.34 8.86 -20.78
N LEU A 38 16.41 7.54 -21.02
CA LEU A 38 17.54 6.92 -21.70
C LEU A 38 17.68 7.38 -23.16
N THR A 39 16.55 7.49 -23.87
CA THR A 39 16.51 8.00 -25.24
C THR A 39 17.01 9.44 -25.29
N ASP A 40 16.54 10.25 -24.35
CA ASP A 40 16.94 11.65 -24.23
C ASP A 40 18.42 11.81 -23.88
N LEU A 41 18.95 11.00 -22.97
CA LEU A 41 20.36 10.99 -22.61
C LEU A 41 21.22 10.65 -23.84
N PHE A 42 20.83 9.63 -24.60
CA PHE A 42 21.53 9.24 -25.81
C PHE A 42 21.53 10.36 -26.85
N ASN A 43 20.36 10.94 -27.14
CA ASN A 43 20.23 12.04 -28.09
C ASN A 43 21.01 13.28 -27.66
N SER A 44 20.95 13.62 -26.36
CA SER A 44 21.68 14.76 -25.79
C SER A 44 23.20 14.53 -25.86
N GLY A 45 23.66 13.31 -25.61
CA GLY A 45 25.07 12.93 -25.74
C GLY A 45 25.58 13.05 -27.18
N LEU A 46 24.81 12.57 -28.17
CA LEU A 46 25.15 12.72 -29.58
C LEU A 46 25.20 14.20 -30.00
N ALA A 47 24.23 15.01 -29.57
CA ALA A 47 24.21 16.44 -29.83
C ALA A 47 25.42 17.15 -29.21
N GLN A 48 25.78 16.81 -27.97
CA GLN A 48 26.94 17.36 -27.28
C GLN A 48 28.25 16.98 -27.98
N MET A 49 28.39 15.72 -28.40
CA MET A 49 29.56 15.26 -29.14
C MET A 49 29.73 16.06 -30.44
N LYS A 50 28.66 16.23 -31.22
CA LYS A 50 28.68 17.04 -32.43
C LYS A 50 29.06 18.49 -32.14
N ALA A 51 28.43 19.10 -31.14
CA ALA A 51 28.72 20.48 -30.77
C ALA A 51 30.19 20.68 -30.34
N LEU A 52 30.76 19.75 -29.59
CA LEU A 52 32.17 19.80 -29.19
C LEU A 52 33.14 19.68 -30.38
N THR A 53 32.79 18.93 -31.44
CA THR A 53 33.64 18.85 -32.64
C THR A 53 33.64 20.13 -33.47
N GLU A 54 32.63 20.98 -33.32
CA GLU A 54 32.48 22.24 -34.09
C GLU A 54 33.08 23.45 -33.36
N VAL A 55 33.36 23.33 -32.06
CA VAL A 55 33.93 24.41 -31.24
C VAL A 55 35.45 24.50 -31.40
N LYS A 56 35.94 25.70 -31.73
CA LYS A 56 37.37 26.00 -31.88
C LYS A 56 37.99 26.65 -30.65
N GLU A 57 37.17 27.27 -29.81
CA GLU A 57 37.61 28.07 -28.66
C GLU A 57 37.40 27.32 -27.34
N PRO A 58 38.44 27.16 -26.49
CA PRO A 58 38.34 26.42 -25.23
C PRO A 58 37.26 26.94 -24.28
N LYS A 59 37.06 28.26 -24.24
CA LYS A 59 36.03 28.88 -23.39
C LYS A 59 34.61 28.50 -23.82
N ALA A 60 34.36 28.48 -25.13
CA ALA A 60 33.06 28.06 -25.67
C ALA A 60 32.79 26.57 -25.41
N ALA A 61 33.83 25.72 -25.44
CA ALA A 61 33.68 24.30 -25.12
C ALA A 61 33.28 24.08 -23.65
N MET A 62 33.88 24.86 -22.75
CA MET A 62 33.53 24.84 -21.33
C MET A 62 32.08 25.31 -21.08
N GLU A 63 31.65 26.40 -21.71
CA GLU A 63 30.26 26.88 -21.63
C GLU A 63 29.26 25.83 -22.14
N LEU A 64 29.61 25.13 -23.23
CA LEU A 64 28.82 24.02 -23.79
C LEU A 64 28.71 22.84 -22.82
N GLN A 65 29.80 22.45 -22.17
CA GLN A 65 29.77 21.39 -21.15
C GLN A 65 28.96 21.80 -19.92
N ILE A 66 29.10 23.03 -19.43
CA ILE A 66 28.31 23.54 -18.30
C ILE A 66 26.82 23.51 -18.65
N LYS A 67 26.45 23.95 -19.85
CA LYS A 67 25.06 23.90 -20.31
C LYS A 67 24.55 22.46 -20.35
N TYR A 68 25.31 21.55 -20.93
CA TYR A 68 24.96 20.13 -20.98
C TYR A 68 24.69 19.53 -19.59
N PHE A 69 25.53 19.82 -18.60
CA PHE A 69 25.31 19.33 -17.22
C PHE A 69 24.07 19.93 -16.57
N LYS A 70 23.80 21.23 -16.76
CA LYS A 70 22.58 21.87 -16.27
C LYS A 70 21.33 21.27 -16.90
N ASP A 71 21.37 21.01 -18.20
CA ASP A 71 20.25 20.40 -18.92
C ASP A 71 20.02 18.95 -18.45
N LEU A 72 21.09 18.18 -18.20
CA LEU A 72 21.00 16.84 -17.61
C LEU A 72 20.43 16.86 -16.19
N GLU A 73 20.89 17.76 -15.33
CA GLU A 73 20.40 17.91 -13.95
C GLU A 73 18.90 18.22 -13.94
N ALA A 74 18.47 19.15 -14.79
CA ALA A 74 17.06 19.51 -14.92
C ALA A 74 16.22 18.32 -15.41
N LYS A 75 16.70 17.57 -16.40
CA LYS A 75 16.01 16.37 -16.90
C LYS A 75 15.89 15.29 -15.83
N LEU A 76 16.98 14.99 -15.12
CA LEU A 76 16.97 13.99 -14.06
C LEU A 76 15.99 14.36 -12.95
N THR A 77 15.99 15.64 -12.54
CA THR A 77 15.05 16.15 -11.53
C THR A 77 13.61 16.00 -11.99
N ASN A 78 13.31 16.37 -13.24
CA ASN A 78 11.97 16.27 -13.80
C ASN A 78 11.48 14.81 -13.86
N VAL A 79 12.35 13.87 -14.27
CA VAL A 79 12.01 12.44 -14.29
C VAL A 79 11.75 11.93 -12.88
N ALA A 80 12.59 12.28 -11.91
CA ALA A 80 12.40 11.89 -10.51
C ALA A 80 11.07 12.42 -9.94
N GLU A 81 10.71 13.67 -10.22
CA GLU A 81 9.40 14.25 -9.84
C GLU A 81 8.24 13.45 -10.44
N LYS A 82 8.33 13.08 -11.72
CA LYS A 82 7.30 12.27 -12.41
C LYS A 82 7.21 10.84 -11.87
N GLU A 83 8.34 10.21 -11.54
CA GLU A 83 8.36 8.87 -10.91
C GLU A 83 7.71 8.92 -9.53
N ILE A 84 8.04 9.92 -8.69
CA ILE A 84 7.41 10.13 -7.38
C ILE A 84 5.92 10.36 -7.53
N ALA A 85 5.49 11.23 -8.45
CA ALA A 85 4.08 11.49 -8.69
C ALA A 85 3.32 10.22 -9.12
N THR A 86 3.95 9.39 -9.96
CA THR A 86 3.38 8.12 -10.42
C THR A 86 3.21 7.14 -9.25
N LEU A 87 4.21 7.01 -8.37
CA LEU A 87 4.15 6.14 -7.20
C LEU A 87 3.14 6.65 -6.15
N THR A 88 3.07 7.96 -5.94
CA THR A 88 2.08 8.56 -5.02
C THR A 88 0.66 8.31 -5.52
N ALA A 89 0.39 8.52 -6.82
CA ALA A 89 -0.92 8.24 -7.39
C ALA A 89 -1.30 6.75 -7.25
N ALA A 90 -0.35 5.83 -7.48
CA ALA A 90 -0.57 4.40 -7.28
C ALA A 90 -0.91 4.08 -5.81
N LYS A 91 -0.18 4.68 -4.86
CA LYS A 91 -0.45 4.53 -3.42
C LYS A 91 -1.86 5.00 -3.08
N GLU A 92 -2.27 6.18 -3.55
CA GLU A 92 -3.61 6.72 -3.31
C GLU A 92 -4.70 5.79 -3.83
N GLN A 93 -4.55 5.28 -5.05
CA GLN A 93 -5.49 4.31 -5.64
C GLN A 93 -5.56 3.01 -4.85
N LEU A 94 -4.42 2.45 -4.43
CA LEU A 94 -4.39 1.24 -3.61
C LEU A 94 -5.03 1.47 -2.23
N THR A 95 -4.78 2.62 -1.60
CA THR A 95 -5.43 3.00 -0.33
C THR A 95 -6.94 3.07 -0.50
N GLU A 96 -7.44 3.68 -1.56
CA GLU A 96 -8.87 3.76 -1.84
C GLU A 96 -9.50 2.36 -2.05
N ILE A 97 -8.83 1.44 -2.74
CA ILE A 97 -9.30 0.06 -2.90
C ILE A 97 -9.40 -0.64 -1.55
N VAL A 98 -8.40 -0.48 -0.67
CA VAL A 98 -8.40 -1.09 0.67
C VAL A 98 -9.50 -0.49 1.53
N GLU A 99 -9.65 0.84 1.55
CA GLU A 99 -10.70 1.52 2.32
C GLU A 99 -12.10 1.06 1.89
N LYS A 100 -12.36 1.00 0.58
CA LYS A 100 -13.63 0.46 0.05
C LYS A 100 -13.85 -0.99 0.45
N SER A 101 -12.82 -1.84 0.31
CA SER A 101 -12.92 -3.25 0.68
C SER A 101 -13.23 -3.43 2.17
N VAL A 102 -12.65 -2.60 3.04
CA VAL A 102 -12.90 -2.62 4.49
C VAL A 102 -14.29 -2.09 4.82
N SER A 103 -14.76 -1.02 4.17
CA SER A 103 -16.12 -0.50 4.34
C SER A 103 -17.19 -1.51 3.90
N GLU A 104 -17.00 -2.17 2.75
CA GLU A 104 -17.90 -3.22 2.28
C GLU A 104 -17.92 -4.45 3.21
N LEU A 105 -16.77 -4.80 3.82
CA LEU A 105 -16.69 -5.82 4.87
C LEU A 105 -17.35 -5.39 6.18
N ALA A 106 -17.24 -4.12 6.57
CA ALA A 106 -17.84 -3.57 7.78
C ALA A 106 -19.38 -3.53 7.68
N GLU A 107 -19.93 -3.33 6.49
CA GLU A 107 -21.35 -3.40 6.21
C GLU A 107 -21.85 -4.83 5.92
N ALA A 108 -20.95 -5.82 5.89
CA ALA A 108 -21.34 -7.20 5.61
C ALA A 108 -22.10 -7.82 6.80
N PRO A 109 -23.24 -8.49 6.56
CA PRO A 109 -23.99 -9.24 7.58
C PRO A 109 -23.14 -10.31 8.29
N ALA A 110 -21.99 -10.69 7.71
CA ALA A 110 -21.02 -11.61 8.30
C ALA A 110 -20.43 -11.14 9.65
N LEU A 111 -20.20 -9.83 9.85
CA LEU A 111 -19.76 -9.32 11.17
C LEU A 111 -20.89 -9.37 12.21
N THR A 112 -22.12 -9.16 11.76
CA THR A 112 -23.32 -9.31 12.61
C THR A 112 -23.57 -10.78 12.97
N GLU A 113 -23.41 -11.71 12.02
CA GLU A 113 -23.49 -13.15 12.26
C GLU A 113 -22.35 -13.66 13.12
N MET A 114 -21.12 -13.17 12.91
CA MET A 114 -19.96 -13.53 13.75
C MET A 114 -20.14 -13.01 15.18
N THR A 115 -20.68 -11.81 15.35
CA THR A 115 -21.01 -11.25 16.67
C THR A 115 -22.10 -12.07 17.36
N LYS A 116 -23.16 -12.45 16.64
CA LYS A 116 -24.20 -13.36 17.15
C LYS A 116 -23.65 -14.73 17.51
N PHE A 117 -22.78 -15.29 16.67
CA PHE A 117 -22.15 -16.58 16.92
C PHE A 117 -21.28 -16.54 18.16
N MET A 118 -20.48 -15.47 18.32
CA MET A 118 -19.61 -15.28 19.47
C MET A 118 -20.41 -15.07 20.76
N GLN A 119 -21.51 -14.30 20.72
CA GLN A 119 -22.46 -14.17 21.83
C GLN A 119 -23.08 -15.52 22.21
N SER A 120 -23.57 -16.29 21.22
CA SER A 120 -24.16 -17.61 21.48
C SER A 120 -23.16 -18.62 22.04
N THR A 121 -21.89 -18.49 21.64
CA THR A 121 -20.80 -19.34 22.16
C THR A 121 -20.43 -18.92 23.57
N GLN A 122 -20.43 -17.62 23.87
CA GLN A 122 -20.18 -17.08 25.20
C GLN A 122 -21.29 -17.47 26.19
N GLU A 123 -22.57 -17.41 25.79
CA GLU A 123 -23.71 -17.88 26.58
C GLU A 123 -23.59 -19.38 26.90
N LYS A 124 -23.22 -20.20 25.90
CA LYS A 124 -23.00 -21.64 26.11
C LYS A 124 -21.81 -21.94 27.02
N ILE A 125 -20.75 -21.14 26.95
CA ILE A 125 -19.60 -21.26 27.86
C ILE A 125 -20.00 -20.86 29.28
N GLU A 126 -20.79 -19.79 29.48
CA GLU A 126 -21.30 -19.41 30.80
C GLU A 126 -22.25 -20.45 31.38
N GLU A 127 -23.14 -21.02 30.56
CA GLU A 127 -24.07 -22.07 30.97
C GLU A 127 -23.32 -23.34 31.37
N ALA A 128 -22.32 -23.75 30.58
CA ALA A 128 -21.42 -24.85 30.93
C ALA A 128 -20.63 -24.54 32.21
N THR A 129 -20.11 -23.32 32.37
CA THR A 129 -19.34 -22.94 33.56
C THR A 129 -20.19 -22.97 34.83
N LYS A 130 -21.45 -22.52 34.77
CA LYS A 130 -22.41 -22.62 35.88
C LYS A 130 -22.78 -24.06 36.21
N ALA A 131 -22.94 -24.91 35.19
CA ALA A 131 -23.21 -26.33 35.37
C ALA A 131 -22.05 -27.10 36.03
N PHE A 132 -20.81 -26.60 35.91
CA PHE A 132 -19.60 -27.19 36.49
C PHE A 132 -19.11 -26.57 37.80
N THR A 133 -19.78 -25.53 38.33
CA THR A 133 -19.52 -25.03 39.70
C THR A 133 -20.38 -25.77 40.73
N PRO A 134 -19.82 -26.69 41.53
CA PRO A 134 -20.55 -27.29 42.64
C PRO A 134 -20.82 -26.25 43.73
N GLU A 135 -22.07 -26.22 44.17
CA GLU A 135 -22.59 -25.40 45.26
C GLU A 135 -21.82 -25.64 46.58
N ALA A 136 -21.30 -24.55 47.15
CA ALA A 136 -21.01 -24.35 48.57
C ALA A 136 -20.25 -25.44 49.35
N ALA A 137 -18.91 -25.41 49.29
CA ALA A 137 -18.11 -25.75 50.49
C ALA A 137 -18.10 -24.53 51.43
N LYS A 138 -18.69 -24.69 52.63
CA LYS A 138 -18.82 -23.71 53.71
C LYS A 138 -17.53 -22.90 54.00
N PRO A 139 -17.64 -21.63 54.41
CA PRO A 139 -16.48 -20.79 54.67
C PRO A 139 -15.78 -21.22 55.97
N ALA A 140 -14.54 -21.71 55.88
CA ALA A 140 -13.65 -21.78 57.03
C ALA A 140 -13.09 -20.38 57.31
N ALA A 141 -13.30 -19.90 58.52
CA ALA A 141 -13.04 -18.55 58.97
C ALA A 141 -11.54 -18.22 59.17
N LYS A 142 -11.10 -17.09 58.57
CA LYS A 142 -10.18 -16.01 59.08
C LYS A 142 -8.73 -16.39 59.53
N PRO A 143 -7.78 -15.41 59.68
CA PRO A 143 -7.87 -13.95 59.49
C PRO A 143 -6.66 -13.26 58.76
N ALA A 144 -6.92 -12.00 58.38
CA ALA A 144 -6.03 -10.83 58.44
C ALA A 144 -4.74 -10.77 57.58
N ARG A 145 -4.88 -10.03 56.47
CA ARG A 145 -3.90 -9.20 55.78
C ARG A 145 -3.02 -8.39 56.75
N LYS A 146 -1.70 -8.42 56.57
CA LYS A 146 -0.84 -7.26 56.83
C LYS A 146 0.04 -6.98 55.60
N THR A 147 -0.28 -5.86 54.97
CA THR A 147 0.57 -5.03 54.13
C THR A 147 1.82 -4.56 54.86
N THR A 148 2.96 -4.56 54.16
CA THR A 148 4.03 -3.52 54.11
C THR A 148 5.10 -4.08 53.18
N ALA A 149 5.31 -3.60 51.94
CA ALA A 149 5.94 -2.32 51.57
C ALA A 149 7.32 -2.13 52.21
N ALA A 150 8.37 -2.52 51.49
CA ALA A 150 9.66 -1.85 51.35
C ALA A 150 10.42 -2.50 50.18
#